data_AF-A0A9E5I4R2-F1
#
_entry.id   AF-A0A9E5I4R2-F1
#
_cell.length_a   1.000
_cell.length_b   1.000
_cell.length_c   1.000
_cell.angle_alpha   90.00
_cell.angle_beta   90.00
_cell.angle_gamma   90.00
#
_symmetry.space_group_name_H-M   'P 1'
#
loop_
_entity.id
_entity.type
_entity.pdbx_description
1 polymer ?
#
loop_
_entity_poly.entity_id
_entity_poly.type
_entity_poly.pdbx_seq_one_letter_code
_entity_poly.pdbx_strand_id
1 'polypeptide(L)'
;MPGNLELTVITPSLAHASLLASRGIEVISTGGVIATHDLAQTGAIALETINRFVATRTIIGSGGVSKSGGLTEFDQVIADINRSMVERCEEVIVLVDPSKGGVTANYRVAGIDIVDEFVTSNDGRESMQRQLGAAATILTPNG
;
A
#
# COMPACT_ATOMS: atom_id res chain seq x y z
N MET A 1 -18.12 4.60 9.48
CA MET A 1 -16.95 4.06 10.20
C MET A 1 -17.25 4.14 11.68
N PRO A 2 -16.84 3.14 12.49
CA PRO A 2 -17.11 3.17 13.92
C PRO A 2 -16.57 4.47 14.55
N GLY A 3 -17.35 5.07 15.45
CA GLY A 3 -17.14 6.44 15.94
C GLY A 3 -15.98 6.63 16.92
N ASN A 4 -15.16 5.61 17.18
CA ASN A 4 -14.01 5.70 18.08
C ASN A 4 -12.87 4.77 17.63
N LEU A 5 -12.30 5.05 16.46
CA LEU A 5 -11.04 4.41 16.03
C LEU A 5 -9.88 5.20 16.63
N GLU A 6 -9.27 4.66 17.70
CA GLU A 6 -7.99 5.15 18.21
C GLU A 6 -6.88 4.71 17.25
N LEU A 7 -6.67 5.50 16.19
CA LEU A 7 -5.68 5.20 15.17
C LEU A 7 -5.03 6.50 14.65
N THR A 8 -3.72 6.43 14.47
CA THR A 8 -2.92 7.47 13.80
C THR A 8 -2.59 6.99 12.38
N VAL A 9 -2.89 7.80 11.37
CA VAL A 9 -2.58 7.48 9.96
C VAL A 9 -1.40 8.30 9.48
N ILE A 10 -0.36 7.64 9.00
CA ILE A 10 0.71 8.28 8.23
C ILE A 10 0.42 8.02 6.75
N THR A 11 0.25 9.07 5.94
CA THR A 11 -0.09 8.87 4.52
C THR A 11 0.57 9.90 3.61
N PRO A 12 1.11 9.46 2.45
CA PRO A 12 1.53 10.35 1.40
C PRO A 12 0.36 10.82 0.53
N SER A 13 -0.86 10.32 0.70
CA SER A 13 -1.99 10.82 -0.06
C SER A 13 -2.61 12.04 0.62
N LEU A 14 -2.49 13.21 -0.01
CA LEU A 14 -3.13 14.42 0.50
C LEU A 14 -4.66 14.26 0.53
N ALA A 15 -5.22 13.54 -0.43
CA ALA A 15 -6.66 13.24 -0.49
C ALA A 15 -7.11 12.39 0.71
N HIS A 16 -6.39 11.31 1.02
CA HIS A 16 -6.70 10.48 2.19
C HIS A 16 -6.47 11.24 3.50
N ALA A 17 -5.39 12.02 3.59
CA ALA A 17 -5.09 12.82 4.76
C ALA A 17 -6.24 13.77 5.11
N SER A 18 -6.73 14.52 4.11
CA SER A 18 -7.86 15.44 4.26
C SER A 18 -9.14 14.72 4.69
N LEU A 19 -9.48 13.61 4.01
CA LEU A 19 -10.68 12.84 4.31
C LEU A 19 -10.67 12.30 5.75
N LEU A 20 -9.57 11.70 6.18
CA LEU A 20 -9.45 11.08 7.49
C LEU A 20 -9.42 12.14 8.61
N ALA A 21 -8.69 13.23 8.42
CA ALA A 21 -8.69 14.35 9.37
C ALA A 21 -10.08 14.96 9.52
N SER A 22 -10.86 15.09 8.44
CA SER A 22 -12.25 15.59 8.50
C SER A 22 -13.19 14.68 9.30
N ARG A 23 -12.78 13.43 9.55
CA ARG A 23 -13.49 12.44 10.37
C ARG A 23 -12.97 12.33 11.80
N GLY A 24 -12.05 13.21 12.21
CA GLY A 24 -11.48 13.23 13.56
C GLY A 24 -10.39 12.19 13.81
N ILE A 25 -9.85 11.57 12.76
CA ILE A 25 -8.70 10.65 12.87
C ILE A 25 -7.41 11.48 12.92
N GLU A 26 -6.48 11.12 13.79
CA GLU A 26 -5.16 11.75 13.83
C GLU A 26 -4.37 11.38 12.57
N VAL A 27 -3.87 12.38 11.84
CA VAL A 27 -3.18 12.17 10.56
C VAL A 27 -1.84 12.89 10.55
N ILE A 28 -0.80 12.15 10.16
CA ILE A 28 0.51 12.65 9.81
C ILE A 28 0.61 12.61 8.28
N SER A 29 0.47 13.78 7.65
CA SER A 29 0.76 13.95 6.22
C SER A 29 2.28 13.94 6.00
N THR A 30 2.77 13.18 5.02
CA THR A 30 4.23 13.03 4.82
C THR A 30 4.91 14.29 4.31
N GLY A 31 4.15 15.23 3.74
CA GLY A 31 4.69 16.45 3.15
C GLY A 31 5.50 16.19 1.88
N GLY A 32 6.13 17.23 1.34
CA GLY A 32 6.94 17.15 0.11
C GLY A 32 6.21 17.65 -1.13
N VAL A 33 6.63 17.16 -2.30
CA VAL A 33 6.09 17.59 -3.59
C VAL A 33 4.77 16.88 -3.85
N ILE A 34 3.70 17.65 -4.09
CA ILE A 34 2.37 17.09 -4.41
C ILE A 34 2.30 16.85 -5.92
N ALA A 35 2.15 15.59 -6.32
CA ALA A 35 1.89 15.18 -7.68
C ALA A 35 0.49 15.63 -8.10
N THR A 36 0.37 16.24 -9.28
CA THR A 36 -0.88 16.87 -9.72
C THR A 36 -1.96 15.90 -10.19
N HIS A 37 -1.58 14.65 -10.52
CA HIS A 37 -2.49 13.67 -11.11
C HIS A 37 -3.26 12.85 -10.06
N ASP A 38 -2.67 12.60 -8.89
CA ASP A 38 -3.23 11.76 -7.83
C ASP A 38 -3.13 12.39 -6.42
N LEU A 39 -2.53 13.58 -6.31
CA LEU A 39 -2.28 14.28 -5.04
C LEU A 39 -1.39 13.47 -4.07
N ALA A 40 -0.54 12.58 -4.59
CA ALA A 40 0.49 11.91 -3.81
C ALA A 40 1.62 12.89 -3.46
N GLN A 41 2.07 12.83 -2.21
CA GLN A 41 3.15 13.62 -1.65
C GLN A 41 4.43 12.80 -1.73
N THR A 42 5.44 13.36 -2.39
CA THR A 42 6.61 12.63 -2.86
C THR A 42 7.91 13.38 -2.58
N GLY A 43 9.03 12.74 -2.94
CA GLY A 43 10.37 13.28 -2.81
C GLY A 43 10.98 13.09 -1.42
N ALA A 44 12.12 13.74 -1.20
CA ALA A 44 12.94 13.51 0.00
C ALA A 44 12.22 13.80 1.32
N ILE A 45 11.39 14.85 1.36
CA ILE A 45 10.61 15.21 2.57
C ILE A 45 9.63 14.09 2.92
N ALA A 46 8.91 13.55 1.93
CA ALA A 46 7.96 12.46 2.15
C ALA A 46 8.67 11.21 2.69
N LEU A 47 9.77 10.82 2.05
CA LEU A 47 10.57 9.66 2.46
C LEU A 47 11.19 9.84 3.85
N GLU A 48 11.73 11.01 4.17
CA GLU A 48 12.29 11.30 5.49
C GLU A 48 11.21 11.23 6.56
N THR A 49 10.01 11.74 6.28
CA THR A 49 8.88 11.63 7.21
C THR A 49 8.51 10.18 7.44
N ILE A 50 8.34 9.37 6.39
CA ILE A 50 8.03 7.93 6.52
C ILE A 50 9.12 7.22 7.33
N ASN A 51 10.39 7.54 7.08
CA ASN A 51 11.53 6.90 7.74
C ASN A 51 11.62 7.14 9.25
N ARG A 52 10.85 8.09 9.81
CA ARG A 52 10.81 8.40 11.25
C ARG A 52 9.88 7.49 12.05
N PHE A 53 9.04 6.70 11.39
CA PHE A 53 8.01 5.90 12.04
C PHE A 53 8.20 4.41 11.76
N VAL A 54 7.71 3.59 12.68
CA VAL A 54 7.46 2.16 12.48
C VAL A 54 5.97 1.96 12.72
N ALA A 55 5.25 1.55 11.69
CA ALA A 55 3.80 1.37 11.73
C ALA A 55 3.43 -0.05 12.18
N THR A 56 2.29 -0.21 12.84
CA THR A 56 1.75 -1.55 13.12
C THR A 56 1.29 -2.24 11.82
N ARG A 57 0.73 -1.47 10.88
CA ARG A 57 0.25 -1.96 9.59
C ARG A 57 0.58 -0.96 8.50
N THR A 58 0.97 -1.47 7.32
CA THR A 58 0.98 -0.69 6.08
C THR A 58 -0.07 -1.21 5.12
N ILE A 59 -0.72 -0.29 4.40
CA ILE A 59 -1.67 -0.61 3.33
C ILE A 59 -1.15 0.08 2.07
N ILE A 60 -0.79 -0.70 1.07
CA ILE A 60 -0.25 -0.19 -0.20
C ILE A 60 -1.00 -0.77 -1.39
N GLY A 61 -0.99 -0.02 -2.49
CA GLY A 61 -1.28 -0.57 -3.81
C GLY A 61 -0.08 -1.31 -4.37
N SER A 62 -0.26 -1.85 -5.57
CA SER A 62 0.83 -2.37 -6.39
C SER A 62 0.55 -2.07 -7.86
N GLY A 63 1.59 -1.93 -8.68
CA GLY A 63 1.51 -1.92 -10.14
C GLY A 63 1.38 -3.34 -10.71
N GLY A 64 2.00 -4.32 -10.07
CA GLY A 64 1.95 -5.73 -10.43
C GLY A 64 2.45 -6.65 -9.30
N VAL A 65 1.84 -7.82 -9.17
CA VAL A 65 2.26 -8.84 -8.20
C VAL A 65 2.46 -10.16 -8.92
N SER A 66 3.65 -10.75 -8.80
CA SER A 66 3.93 -12.07 -9.37
C SER A 66 4.85 -12.89 -8.46
N LYS A 67 4.79 -14.22 -8.57
CA LYS A 67 5.63 -15.13 -7.75
C LYS A 67 7.13 -14.88 -7.91
N SER A 68 7.57 -14.55 -9.13
CA SER A 68 8.98 -14.29 -9.42
C SER A 68 9.38 -12.83 -9.19
N GLY A 69 8.49 -11.89 -9.54
CA GLY A 69 8.75 -10.46 -9.45
C GLY A 69 8.58 -9.87 -8.04
N GLY A 70 7.73 -10.49 -7.21
CA GLY A 70 7.28 -9.93 -5.94
C GLY A 70 6.27 -8.81 -6.16
N LEU A 71 6.29 -7.81 -5.27
CA LEU A 71 5.55 -6.56 -5.43
C LEU A 71 6.34 -5.60 -6.33
N THR A 72 5.68 -5.03 -7.32
CA THR A 72 6.31 -4.13 -8.30
C THR A 72 5.43 -2.93 -8.64
N GLU A 73 6.05 -1.84 -9.04
CA GLU A 73 5.39 -0.58 -9.42
C GLU A 73 5.85 -0.10 -10.80
N PHE A 74 4.98 0.67 -11.48
CA PHE A 74 5.30 1.30 -12.76
C PHE A 74 6.02 2.64 -12.60
N ASP A 75 5.78 3.32 -11.48
CA ASP A 75 6.41 4.59 -11.13
C ASP A 75 7.47 4.36 -10.04
N GLN A 76 8.70 4.81 -10.30
CA GLN A 76 9.82 4.68 -9.37
C GLN A 76 9.56 5.40 -8.04
N VAL A 77 8.95 6.58 -8.09
CA VAL A 77 8.69 7.42 -6.92
C VAL A 77 7.70 6.72 -5.98
N ILE A 78 6.66 6.10 -6.55
CA ILE A 78 5.70 5.29 -5.78
C ILE A 78 6.38 4.02 -5.26
N ALA A 79 7.22 3.38 -6.07
CA ALA A 79 7.99 2.21 -5.64
C ALA A 79 8.87 2.50 -4.41
N ASP A 80 9.54 3.64 -4.40
CA ASP A 80 10.44 4.06 -3.31
C ASP A 80 9.67 4.37 -2.03
N ILE A 81 8.51 5.03 -2.13
CA ILE A 81 7.60 5.28 -1.01
C ILE A 81 7.08 3.95 -0.45
N ASN A 82 6.54 3.08 -1.30
CA ASN A 82 6.00 1.79 -0.87
C ASN A 82 7.08 0.92 -0.23
N ARG A 83 8.31 0.92 -0.76
CA ARG A 83 9.44 0.18 -0.17
C ARG A 83 9.76 0.68 1.23
N SER A 84 9.86 2.00 1.41
CA SER A 84 10.12 2.60 2.73
C SER A 84 9.03 2.26 3.75
N MET A 85 7.75 2.28 3.33
CA MET A 85 6.61 1.91 4.19
C MET A 85 6.64 0.43 4.57
N VAL A 86 6.90 -0.45 3.60
CA VAL A 86 6.97 -1.91 3.79
C VAL A 86 8.11 -2.30 4.73
N GLU A 87 9.29 -1.69 4.58
CA GLU A 87 10.44 -1.92 5.46
C GLU A 87 10.22 -1.46 6.91
N ARG A 88 9.17 -0.66 7.16
CA ARG A 88 8.91 0.02 8.44
C ARG A 88 7.51 -0.28 8.97
N CYS A 89 7.09 -1.52 8.84
CA CYS A 89 5.86 -1.98 9.44
C CYS A 89 5.97 -3.40 9.98
N GLU A 90 5.06 -3.76 10.88
CA GLU A 90 4.93 -5.13 11.40
C GLU A 90 4.12 -6.01 10.45
N GLU A 91 3.04 -5.48 9.86
CA GLU A 91 2.19 -6.22 8.92
C GLU A 91 1.97 -5.46 7.59
N VAL A 92 2.08 -6.19 6.48
CA VAL A 92 1.96 -5.68 5.11
C VAL A 92 0.67 -6.16 4.46
N ILE A 93 -0.21 -5.20 4.17
CA ILE A 93 -1.47 -5.43 3.46
C ILE A 93 -1.38 -4.80 2.07
N VAL A 94 -1.62 -5.61 1.04
CA VAL A 94 -1.55 -5.18 -0.36
C VAL A 94 -2.93 -5.19 -0.99
N LEU A 95 -3.35 -4.02 -1.44
CA LEU A 95 -4.55 -3.85 -2.26
C LEU A 95 -4.20 -4.16 -3.71
N VAL A 96 -4.82 -5.20 -4.27
CA VAL A 96 -4.50 -5.68 -5.61
C VAL A 96 -5.76 -5.99 -6.39
N ASP A 97 -5.87 -5.39 -7.58
CA ASP A 97 -6.90 -5.74 -8.55
C ASP A 97 -6.48 -7.02 -9.30
N PRO A 98 -7.41 -7.93 -9.63
CA PRO A 98 -7.07 -9.18 -10.31
C PRO A 98 -6.33 -9.02 -11.65
N SER A 99 -6.47 -7.90 -12.36
CA SER A 99 -5.68 -7.62 -13.57
C SER A 99 -4.18 -7.45 -13.31
N LYS A 100 -3.77 -7.25 -12.05
CA LYS A 100 -2.38 -7.02 -11.65
C LYS A 100 -1.68 -8.29 -11.13
N GLY A 101 -2.43 -9.36 -10.90
CA GLY A 101 -1.85 -10.64 -10.52
C GLY A 101 -1.13 -11.32 -11.70
N GLY A 102 0.03 -11.91 -11.44
CA GLY A 102 0.93 -12.45 -12.47
C GLY A 102 1.71 -11.38 -13.27
N VAL A 103 1.48 -10.08 -13.00
CA VAL A 103 2.15 -8.98 -13.69
C VAL A 103 3.41 -8.57 -12.94
N THR A 104 4.48 -8.27 -13.68
CA THR A 104 5.72 -7.69 -13.15
C THR A 104 5.93 -6.34 -13.83
N ALA A 105 5.89 -5.27 -13.04
CA ALA A 105 6.22 -3.92 -13.47
C ALA A 105 7.74 -3.65 -13.36
N ASN A 106 8.16 -2.41 -13.63
CA ASN A 106 9.56 -2.07 -13.86
C ASN A 106 10.38 -1.90 -12.56
N TYR A 107 9.74 -1.48 -11.47
CA TYR A 107 10.42 -1.16 -10.21
C TYR A 107 10.00 -2.12 -9.10
N ARG A 108 10.98 -2.83 -8.52
CA ARG A 108 10.73 -3.76 -7.42
C ARG A 108 10.49 -3.00 -6.10
N VAL A 109 9.43 -3.37 -5.41
CA VAL A 109 9.11 -2.91 -4.06
C VAL A 109 9.64 -3.91 -3.04
N ALA A 110 9.13 -5.14 -3.06
CA ALA A 110 9.50 -6.17 -2.09
C ALA A 110 9.23 -7.59 -2.61
N GLY A 111 9.67 -8.62 -1.87
CA GLY A 111 9.27 -10.00 -2.11
C GLY A 111 7.77 -10.23 -1.89
N ILE A 112 7.22 -11.35 -2.37
CA ILE A 112 5.83 -11.72 -2.08
C ILE A 112 5.68 -12.35 -0.69
N ASP A 113 6.77 -12.94 -0.19
CA ASP A 113 6.91 -13.63 1.09
C ASP A 113 6.77 -12.71 2.31
N ILE A 114 6.90 -11.41 2.11
CA ILE A 114 6.74 -10.39 3.15
C ILE A 114 5.31 -9.87 3.26
N VAL A 115 4.38 -10.32 2.40
CA VAL A 115 3.00 -9.86 2.39
C VAL A 115 2.18 -10.76 3.30
N ASP A 116 1.53 -10.17 4.31
CA ASP A 116 0.65 -10.91 5.23
C ASP A 116 -0.75 -11.12 4.63
N GLU A 117 -1.24 -10.11 3.89
CA GLU A 117 -2.59 -10.11 3.36
C GLU A 117 -2.70 -9.42 2.00
N PHE A 118 -3.44 -10.05 1.08
CA PHE A 118 -3.95 -9.44 -0.14
C PHE A 118 -5.43 -9.11 0.02
N VAL A 119 -5.80 -7.91 -0.35
CA VAL A 119 -7.21 -7.51 -0.50
C VAL A 119 -7.50 -7.29 -1.99
N THR A 120 -8.46 -8.03 -2.52
CA THR A 120 -8.87 -8.00 -3.93
C THR A 120 -10.37 -7.86 -4.07
N SER A 121 -10.87 -7.48 -5.24
CA SER A 121 -12.29 -7.56 -5.55
C SER A 121 -12.82 -9.00 -5.44
N ASN A 122 -14.14 -9.15 -5.22
CA ASN A 122 -14.78 -10.47 -5.01
C ASN A 122 -14.52 -11.44 -6.18
N ASP A 123 -14.59 -10.95 -7.40
CA ASP A 123 -14.33 -11.70 -8.64
C ASP A 123 -12.83 -12.01 -8.85
N GLY A 124 -11.94 -11.34 -8.11
CA GLY A 124 -10.50 -11.55 -8.22
C GLY A 124 -9.95 -12.68 -7.36
N ARG A 125 -10.68 -13.15 -6.34
CA ARG A 125 -10.15 -14.09 -5.33
C ARG A 125 -9.54 -15.35 -5.94
N GLU A 126 -10.27 -16.04 -6.83
CA GLU A 126 -9.78 -17.27 -7.46
C GLU A 126 -8.59 -17.02 -8.40
N SER A 127 -8.62 -15.92 -9.15
CA SER A 127 -7.53 -15.55 -10.06
C SER A 127 -6.25 -15.25 -9.27
N MET A 128 -6.37 -14.43 -8.22
CA MET A 128 -5.26 -14.09 -7.34
C MET A 128 -4.71 -15.33 -6.63
N GLN A 129 -5.57 -16.22 -6.13
CA GLN A 129 -5.14 -17.50 -5.54
C GLN A 129 -4.33 -18.34 -6.53
N ARG A 130 -4.78 -18.44 -7.79
CA ARG A 130 -4.08 -19.19 -8.83
C ARG A 130 -2.73 -18.57 -9.17
N GLN A 131 -2.68 -17.25 -9.31
CA GLN A 131 -1.49 -16.52 -9.72
C GLN A 131 -0.43 -16.46 -8.63
N LEU A 132 -0.84 -16.28 -7.37
CA LEU A 132 0.06 -16.04 -6.23
C LEU A 132 0.35 -17.31 -5.41
N GLY A 133 -0.57 -18.28 -5.39
CA GLY A 133 -0.47 -19.44 -4.50
C GLY A 133 -0.73 -19.08 -3.03
N ALA A 134 -0.33 -19.95 -2.10
CA ALA A 134 -0.63 -19.83 -0.66
C ALA A 134 0.31 -18.89 0.12
N ALA A 135 0.73 -17.77 -0.47
CA ALA A 135 1.71 -16.87 0.15
C ALA A 135 1.12 -15.98 1.26
N ALA A 136 -0.17 -15.65 1.18
CA ALA A 136 -0.84 -14.72 2.08
C ALA A 136 -2.35 -14.97 2.12
N THR A 137 -3.03 -14.42 3.13
CA THR A 137 -4.49 -14.45 3.18
C THR A 137 -5.07 -13.58 2.06
N ILE A 138 -6.09 -14.08 1.36
CA ILE A 138 -6.79 -13.30 0.32
C ILE A 138 -8.17 -12.95 0.85
N LEU A 139 -8.37 -11.66 1.15
CA LEU A 139 -9.64 -11.08 1.53
C LEU A 139 -10.32 -10.40 0.35
N THR A 140 -11.63 -10.21 0.51
CA THR A 140 -12.42 -9.37 -0.37
C THR A 140 -13.20 -8.34 0.46
N PRO A 141 -13.54 -7.16 -0.09
CA PRO A 141 -14.15 -6.03 0.66
C PRO A 141 -15.41 -6.34 1.48
N ASN A 142 -16.05 -7.48 1.25
CA ASN A 142 -17.30 -7.87 1.90
C ASN A 142 -17.18 -9.09 2.82
N GLY A 143 -15.99 -9.69 2.99
CA GLY A 143 -15.75 -10.81 3.91
C GLY A 143 -16.83 -11.88 3.88
#